data_AF-A0A379YJI4-F1
#
_entry.id   AF-A0A379YJI4-F1
#
_cell.length_a   1.000
_cell.length_b   1.000
_cell.length_c   1.000
_cell.angle_alpha   90.00
_cell.angle_beta   90.00
_cell.angle_gamma   90.00
#
_symmetry.space_group_name_H-M   'P 1'
#
loop_
_entity.id
_entity.type
_entity.pdbx_description
1 polymer ?
#
loop_
_entity_poly.entity_id
_entity_poly.type
_entity_poly.pdbx_seq_one_letter_code
_entity_poly.pdbx_strand_id
1 'polypeptide(L)'
;MIISPQSVQVKGASGDLQISPDGDVIRNGQALSLNDSQRQKAFSYQSALRKQLPWIDDGAQKHLEKARAALDKVIVKELGSNSNVRNRLTTLNGQLKQQMNRIIEHRSDGLTFHHQAIDQVEQDGRNIVQQSMGGVLQDSLNEMGVKQAANSGGNPLQAIMGNLGGLQKAIQNEWNNQEQDFQNFGHDVCNRVTALETQRKDLLKALK
;
A
#
# COMPACT_ATOMS: atom_id res chain seq x y z
N MET A 1 3.17 -17.41 -0.07
CA MET A 1 4.48 -17.56 -0.73
C MET A 1 5.54 -17.01 0.20
N ILE A 2 6.72 -17.63 0.28
CA ILE A 2 7.80 -17.21 1.18
C ILE A 2 9.05 -16.96 0.33
N ILE A 3 9.73 -15.84 0.55
CA ILE A 3 10.98 -15.47 -0.11
C ILE A 3 12.02 -15.31 0.98
N SER A 4 13.03 -16.19 1.01
CA SER A 4 14.19 -16.07 1.90
C SER A 4 15.47 -15.99 1.08
N PRO A 5 16.62 -15.57 1.63
CA PRO A 5 17.88 -15.57 0.88
C PRO A 5 18.20 -16.91 0.19
N GLN A 6 17.79 -18.02 0.81
CA GLN A 6 18.11 -19.38 0.37
C GLN A 6 17.11 -19.96 -0.63
N SER A 7 15.85 -19.48 -0.67
CA SER A 7 14.89 -19.99 -1.64
C SER A 7 13.65 -19.12 -1.78
N VAL A 8 12.91 -19.35 -2.86
CA VAL A 8 11.53 -18.89 -3.02
C VAL A 8 10.60 -20.09 -2.95
N GLN A 9 9.66 -20.07 -2.01
CA GLN A 9 8.63 -21.09 -1.83
C GLN A 9 7.27 -20.58 -2.29
N VAL A 10 6.74 -21.21 -3.35
CA VAL A 10 5.42 -20.93 -3.90
C VAL A 10 4.52 -22.12 -3.62
N LYS A 11 3.55 -21.92 -2.73
CA LYS A 11 2.49 -22.90 -2.44
C LYS A 11 1.26 -22.58 -3.27
N GLY A 12 0.67 -23.58 -3.89
CA GLY A 12 -0.56 -23.40 -4.68
C GLY A 12 -1.17 -24.71 -5.14
N ALA A 13 -2.28 -24.62 -5.88
CA ALA A 13 -3.04 -25.78 -6.36
C ALA A 13 -2.22 -26.73 -7.25
N SER A 14 -1.10 -26.27 -7.83
CA SER A 14 -0.21 -27.07 -8.68
C SER A 14 0.92 -27.77 -7.90
N GLY A 15 0.86 -27.76 -6.56
CA GLY A 15 1.87 -28.28 -5.66
C GLY A 15 2.80 -27.20 -5.09
N ASP A 16 3.63 -27.62 -4.14
CA ASP A 16 4.61 -26.78 -3.47
C ASP A 16 5.89 -26.75 -4.31
N LEU A 17 6.29 -25.55 -4.72
CA LEU A 17 7.56 -25.30 -5.41
C LEU A 17 8.52 -24.58 -4.47
N GLN A 18 9.74 -25.09 -4.38
CA GLN A 18 10.86 -24.39 -3.78
C GLN A 18 11.94 -24.20 -4.84
N ILE A 19 12.35 -22.94 -5.04
CA ILE A 19 13.29 -22.55 -6.09
C ILE A 19 14.54 -21.96 -5.43
N SER A 20 15.71 -22.50 -5.73
CA SER A 20 17.00 -21.97 -5.25
C SER A 20 17.37 -20.66 -5.99
N PRO A 21 18.33 -19.87 -5.49
CA PRO A 21 18.86 -18.71 -6.20
C PRO A 21 19.41 -19.05 -7.58
N ASP A 22 19.91 -20.26 -7.78
CA ASP A 22 20.51 -20.75 -9.04
C ASP A 22 19.47 -21.41 -9.98
N GLY A 23 18.20 -21.44 -9.58
CA GLY A 23 17.11 -22.00 -10.38
C GLY A 23 16.92 -23.51 -10.27
N ASP A 24 17.53 -24.17 -9.29
CA ASP A 24 17.13 -25.54 -8.94
C ASP A 24 15.71 -25.54 -8.38
N VAL A 25 14.95 -26.59 -8.71
CA VAL A 25 13.55 -26.72 -8.28
C VAL A 25 13.36 -28.00 -7.50
N ILE A 26 12.79 -27.85 -6.31
CA ILE A 26 12.18 -28.93 -5.53
C ILE A 26 10.67 -28.80 -5.65
N ARG A 27 9.99 -29.87 -6.08
CA ARG A 27 8.54 -29.92 -6.19
C ARG A 27 7.99 -30.99 -5.27
N ASN A 28 7.11 -30.60 -4.35
CA ASN A 28 6.52 -31.50 -3.35
C ASN A 28 7.59 -32.34 -2.59
N GLY A 29 8.72 -31.71 -2.26
CA GLY A 29 9.83 -32.36 -1.56
C GLY A 29 10.81 -33.16 -2.44
N GLN A 30 10.54 -33.29 -3.75
CA GLN A 30 11.42 -34.01 -4.69
C GLN A 30 12.20 -33.04 -5.57
N ALA A 31 13.53 -33.17 -5.60
CA ALA A 31 14.37 -32.42 -6.51
C ALA A 31 14.09 -32.83 -7.97
N LEU A 32 13.90 -31.85 -8.85
CA LEU A 32 13.67 -32.08 -10.26
C LEU A 32 15.00 -32.06 -11.03
N SER A 33 15.16 -33.01 -11.97
CA SER A 33 16.23 -32.92 -12.97
C SER A 33 15.80 -31.95 -14.07
N LEU A 34 16.43 -30.78 -14.12
CA LEU A 34 16.10 -29.71 -15.05
C LEU A 34 17.13 -29.61 -16.18
N ASN A 35 16.64 -29.36 -17.39
CA ASN A 35 17.50 -28.86 -18.47
C ASN A 35 17.78 -27.36 -18.30
N ASP A 36 18.73 -26.83 -19.08
CA ASP A 36 19.17 -25.44 -19.00
C ASP A 36 18.03 -24.44 -19.17
N SER A 37 17.09 -24.70 -20.09
CA SER A 37 15.93 -23.84 -20.34
C SER A 37 14.97 -23.80 -19.14
N GLN A 38 14.69 -24.96 -18.54
CA GLN A 38 13.85 -25.06 -17.34
C GLN A 38 14.50 -24.35 -16.14
N ARG A 39 15.80 -24.59 -15.92
CA ARG A 39 16.58 -23.92 -14.87
C ARG A 39 16.60 -22.40 -15.06
N GLN A 40 16.82 -21.92 -16.29
CA GLN A 40 16.81 -20.50 -16.60
C GLN A 40 15.45 -19.86 -16.33
N LYS A 41 14.34 -20.54 -16.64
CA LYS A 41 12.99 -20.05 -16.31
C LYS A 41 12.77 -19.96 -14.80
N ALA A 42 13.20 -20.97 -14.05
CA ALA A 42 13.11 -20.98 -12.59
C ALA A 42 13.94 -19.84 -11.97
N PHE A 43 15.18 -19.67 -12.42
CA PHE A 43 16.08 -18.57 -12.05
C PHE A 43 15.45 -17.20 -12.33
N SER A 44 14.93 -16.98 -13.54
CA SER A 44 14.32 -15.71 -13.93
C SER A 44 13.09 -15.39 -13.08
N TYR A 45 12.23 -16.37 -12.84
CA TYR A 45 11.02 -16.19 -12.03
C TYR A 45 11.34 -15.86 -10.57
N GLN A 46 12.23 -16.63 -9.93
CA GLN A 46 12.60 -16.38 -8.53
C GLN A 46 13.32 -15.03 -8.38
N SER A 47 14.19 -14.67 -9.34
CA SER A 47 14.89 -13.38 -9.36
C SER A 47 13.90 -12.21 -9.50
N ALA A 48 12.90 -12.37 -10.37
CA ALA A 48 11.86 -11.37 -10.54
C ALA A 48 11.06 -11.20 -9.24
N LEU A 49 10.62 -12.28 -8.60
CA LEU A 49 9.89 -12.20 -7.32
C LEU A 49 10.68 -11.43 -6.25
N ARG A 50 11.97 -11.74 -6.11
CA ARG A 50 12.88 -11.06 -5.15
C ARG A 50 13.04 -9.57 -5.42
N LYS A 51 12.88 -9.12 -6.66
CA LYS A 51 13.03 -7.71 -7.03
C LYS A 51 11.70 -6.96 -6.99
N GLN A 52 10.66 -7.58 -7.54
CA GLN A 52 9.38 -6.91 -7.77
C GLN A 52 8.57 -6.77 -6.47
N LEU A 53 8.55 -7.77 -5.60
CA LEU A 53 7.75 -7.68 -4.38
C LEU A 53 8.24 -6.60 -3.40
N PRO A 54 9.54 -6.48 -3.08
CA PRO A 54 10.01 -5.36 -2.28
C PRO A 54 9.71 -4.00 -2.91
N TRP A 55 9.80 -3.90 -4.25
CA TRP A 55 9.46 -2.66 -4.95
C TRP A 55 7.97 -2.30 -4.80
N ILE A 56 7.07 -3.28 -4.89
CA ILE A 56 5.63 -3.07 -4.70
C ILE A 56 5.36 -2.62 -3.27
N ASP A 57 5.94 -3.30 -2.28
CA ASP A 57 5.76 -2.96 -0.86
C ASP A 57 6.27 -1.54 -0.53
N ASP A 58 7.54 -1.28 -0.83
CA ASP A 58 8.18 0.02 -0.60
C ASP A 58 7.44 1.15 -1.34
N GLY A 59 7.01 0.87 -2.57
CA GLY A 59 6.26 1.82 -3.39
C GLY A 59 4.96 2.22 -2.71
N ALA A 60 4.14 1.24 -2.34
CA ALA A 60 2.86 1.50 -1.69
C ALA A 60 3.04 2.25 -0.35
N GLN A 61 4.06 1.91 0.45
CA GLN A 61 4.33 2.61 1.71
C GLN A 61 4.75 4.07 1.48
N LYS A 62 5.57 4.33 0.46
CA LYS A 62 6.01 5.68 0.09
C LYS A 62 4.86 6.52 -0.43
N HIS A 63 3.95 5.95 -1.23
CA HIS A 63 2.79 6.67 -1.72
C HIS A 63 1.82 7.06 -0.59
N LEU A 64 1.59 6.18 0.39
CA LEU A 64 0.83 6.53 1.61
C LEU A 64 1.49 7.69 2.38
N GLU A 65 2.81 7.64 2.56
CA GLU A 65 3.54 8.70 3.26
C GLU A 65 3.50 10.03 2.52
N LYS A 66 3.64 9.99 1.19
CA LYS A 66 3.54 11.15 0.31
C LYS A 66 2.17 11.80 0.43
N ALA A 67 1.09 11.01 0.35
CA ALA A 67 -0.27 11.51 0.46
C ALA A 67 -0.55 12.12 1.85
N ARG A 68 -0.11 11.45 2.92
CA ARG A 68 -0.19 11.99 4.29
C ARG A 68 0.52 13.34 4.38
N ALA A 69 1.76 13.44 3.91
CA ALA A 69 2.55 14.65 4.00
C ALA A 69 1.96 15.80 3.16
N ALA A 70 1.35 15.50 2.02
CA ALA A 70 0.71 16.50 1.18
C ALA A 70 -0.57 17.04 1.82
N LEU A 71 -1.42 16.16 2.35
CA LEU A 71 -2.60 16.55 3.13
C LEU A 71 -2.21 17.34 4.38
N ASP A 72 -1.14 16.95 5.09
CA ASP A 72 -0.64 17.69 6.26
C ASP A 72 -0.32 19.15 5.92
N LYS A 73 0.27 19.43 4.75
CA LYS A 73 0.53 20.81 4.30
C LYS A 73 -0.76 21.62 4.13
N VAL A 74 -1.81 21.01 3.60
CA VAL A 74 -3.13 21.64 3.48
C VAL A 74 -3.68 21.95 4.87
N ILE A 75 -3.63 20.98 5.79
CA ILE A 75 -4.09 21.16 7.17
C ILE A 75 -3.31 22.27 7.88
N VAL A 76 -1.98 22.31 7.76
CA VAL A 76 -1.16 23.36 8.37
C VAL A 76 -1.54 24.74 7.82
N LYS A 77 -1.81 24.84 6.51
CA LYS A 77 -2.20 26.09 5.88
C LYS A 77 -3.56 26.60 6.37
N GLU A 78 -4.55 25.72 6.44
CA GLU A 78 -5.94 26.10 6.72
C GLU A 78 -6.27 26.09 8.24
N LEU A 79 -5.80 25.07 8.95
CA LEU A 79 -6.08 24.84 10.37
C LEU A 79 -4.90 25.17 11.29
N GLY A 80 -3.70 25.35 10.76
CA GLY A 80 -2.51 25.69 11.55
C GLY A 80 -1.72 24.47 12.02
N SER A 81 -0.47 24.70 12.42
CA SER A 81 0.47 23.65 12.81
C SER A 81 0.05 22.84 14.03
N ASN A 82 -0.81 23.39 14.89
CA ASN A 82 -1.28 22.76 16.12
C ASN A 82 -2.59 21.97 15.94
N SER A 83 -3.09 21.80 14.71
CA SER A 83 -4.33 21.09 14.44
C SER A 83 -4.24 19.60 14.81
N ASN A 84 -5.25 19.09 15.52
CA ASN A 84 -5.41 17.67 15.86
C ASN A 84 -5.68 16.80 14.63
N VAL A 85 -6.17 17.39 13.54
CA VAL A 85 -6.35 16.70 12.26
C VAL A 85 -5.03 16.08 11.76
N ARG A 86 -3.88 16.72 12.06
CA ARG A 86 -2.55 16.19 11.72
C ARG A 86 -2.25 14.86 12.40
N ASN A 87 -2.70 14.71 13.65
CA ASN A 87 -2.57 13.46 14.41
C ASN A 87 -3.44 12.38 13.77
N ARG A 88 -4.66 12.71 13.34
CA ARG A 88 -5.54 11.77 12.63
C ARG A 88 -4.94 11.28 11.32
N LEU A 89 -4.35 12.18 10.52
CA LEU A 89 -3.67 11.80 9.28
C LEU A 89 -2.47 10.87 9.55
N THR A 90 -1.72 11.12 10.63
CA THR A 90 -0.60 10.27 11.04
C THR A 90 -1.08 8.88 11.47
N THR A 91 -2.13 8.80 12.28
CA THR A 91 -2.75 7.53 12.68
C THR A 91 -3.30 6.76 11.48
N LEU A 92 -4.03 7.43 10.59
CA LEU A 92 -4.56 6.84 9.36
C LEU A 92 -3.44 6.21 8.52
N ASN A 93 -2.36 6.96 8.27
CA ASN A 93 -1.19 6.45 7.54
C ASN A 93 -0.56 5.23 8.21
N GLY A 94 -0.40 5.26 9.54
CA GLY A 94 0.11 4.12 10.30
C GLY A 94 -0.78 2.87 10.19
N GLN A 95 -2.09 3.05 10.33
CA GLN A 95 -3.07 1.96 10.22
C GLN A 95 -3.09 1.36 8.81
N LEU A 96 -3.06 2.19 7.76
CA LEU A 96 -3.00 1.72 6.37
C LEU A 96 -1.70 0.95 6.08
N LYS A 97 -0.55 1.40 6.60
CA LYS A 97 0.71 0.64 6.49
C LYS A 97 0.64 -0.70 7.22
N GLN A 98 0.01 -0.76 8.39
CA GLN A 98 -0.23 -2.03 9.08
C GLN A 98 -1.11 -2.97 8.28
N GLN A 99 -2.13 -2.45 7.58
CA GLN A 99 -2.94 -3.25 6.67
C GLN A 99 -2.11 -3.82 5.52
N MET A 100 -1.24 -3.03 4.92
CA MET A 100 -0.35 -3.51 3.87
C MET A 100 0.63 -4.60 4.33
N ASN A 101 1.17 -4.48 5.55
CA ASN A 101 2.07 -5.49 6.13
C ASN A 101 1.40 -6.87 6.30
N ARG A 102 0.07 -6.93 6.29
CA ARG A 102 -0.68 -8.20 6.27
C ARG A 102 -0.66 -8.87 4.91
N ILE A 103 -0.42 -8.13 3.82
CA ILE A 103 -0.26 -8.67 2.46
C ILE A 103 1.20 -9.09 2.25
N ILE A 104 2.14 -8.21 2.56
CA ILE A 104 3.59 -8.47 2.47
C ILE A 104 4.18 -8.35 3.87
N GLU A 105 4.38 -9.48 4.52
CA GLU A 105 4.95 -9.56 5.86
C GLU A 105 6.47 -9.55 5.78
N HIS A 106 7.09 -8.59 6.48
CA HIS A 106 8.54 -8.53 6.64
C HIS A 106 8.97 -9.39 7.83
N ARG A 107 9.93 -10.28 7.59
CA ARG A 107 10.48 -11.21 8.57
C ARG A 107 12.00 -11.08 8.62
N SER A 108 12.62 -11.58 9.68
CA SER A 108 14.08 -11.60 9.81
C SER A 108 14.76 -12.41 8.71
N ASP A 109 14.07 -13.41 8.16
CA ASP A 109 14.55 -14.34 7.15
C ASP A 109 14.01 -14.05 5.73
N GLY A 110 13.29 -12.94 5.55
CA GLY A 110 12.82 -12.48 4.23
C GLY A 110 11.38 -11.98 4.23
N LEU A 111 10.63 -12.30 3.17
CA LEU A 111 9.27 -11.80 2.93
C LEU A 111 8.26 -12.94 2.84
N THR A 112 7.07 -12.73 3.39
CA THR A 112 5.92 -13.61 3.15
C THR A 112 4.81 -12.86 2.45
N PHE A 113 4.33 -13.38 1.32
CA PHE A 113 3.19 -12.84 0.60
C PHE A 113 1.92 -13.66 0.87
N HIS A 114 0.91 -13.00 1.40
CA HIS A 114 -0.37 -13.54 1.87
C HIS A 114 -1.52 -13.14 0.92
N HIS A 115 -1.58 -13.76 -0.26
CA HIS A 115 -2.61 -13.44 -1.26
C HIS A 115 -4.06 -13.54 -0.74
N GLN A 116 -4.34 -14.45 0.19
CA GLN A 116 -5.68 -14.63 0.78
C GLN A 116 -6.09 -13.46 1.69
N ALA A 117 -5.14 -12.64 2.13
CA ALA A 117 -5.42 -11.49 2.98
C ALA A 117 -5.86 -10.25 2.18
N ILE A 118 -5.70 -10.24 0.84
CA ILE A 118 -5.92 -9.04 0.00
C ILE A 118 -7.34 -8.50 0.15
N ASP A 119 -8.36 -9.35 -0.03
CA ASP A 119 -9.76 -8.92 0.02
C ASP A 119 -10.13 -8.34 1.40
N GLN A 120 -9.66 -8.99 2.47
CA GLN A 120 -9.88 -8.51 3.84
C GLN A 120 -9.14 -7.19 4.10
N VAL A 121 -7.89 -7.07 3.63
CA VAL A 121 -7.09 -5.85 3.77
C VAL A 121 -7.70 -4.68 3.00
N GLU A 122 -8.28 -4.93 1.82
CA GLU A 122 -9.00 -3.90 1.07
C GLU A 122 -10.23 -3.41 1.87
N GLN A 123 -11.04 -4.35 2.38
CA GLN A 123 -12.22 -4.03 3.17
C GLN A 123 -11.86 -3.24 4.44
N ASP A 124 -10.86 -3.71 5.18
CA ASP A 124 -10.38 -3.07 6.41
C ASP A 124 -9.80 -1.69 6.11
N GLY A 125 -9.04 -1.55 5.01
CA GLY A 125 -8.51 -0.27 4.54
C GLY A 125 -9.61 0.74 4.24
N ARG A 126 -10.68 0.33 3.53
CA ARG A 126 -11.84 1.18 3.25
C ARG A 126 -12.52 1.65 4.55
N ASN A 127 -12.69 0.76 5.51
CA ASN A 127 -13.27 1.09 6.81
C ASN A 127 -12.41 2.10 7.59
N ILE A 128 -11.09 1.89 7.62
CA ILE A 128 -10.13 2.79 8.28
C ILE A 128 -10.19 4.20 7.69
N VAL A 129 -10.24 4.32 6.36
CA VAL A 129 -10.36 5.61 5.67
C VAL A 129 -11.68 6.30 6.03
N GLN A 130 -12.80 5.57 5.98
CA GLN A 130 -14.12 6.13 6.30
C GLN A 130 -14.20 6.65 7.75
N GLN A 131 -13.73 5.85 8.71
CA GLN A 131 -13.69 6.24 10.13
C GLN A 131 -12.79 7.45 10.36
N SER A 132 -11.61 7.46 9.74
CA SER A 132 -10.66 8.56 9.87
C SER A 132 -11.24 9.86 9.30
N MET A 133 -11.92 9.80 8.16
CA MET A 133 -12.54 10.97 7.53
C MET A 133 -13.62 11.59 8.40
N GLY A 134 -14.46 10.77 9.05
CA GLY A 134 -15.45 11.26 10.02
C GLY A 134 -14.80 12.03 11.18
N GLY A 135 -13.68 11.53 11.70
CA GLY A 135 -12.91 12.21 12.75
C GLY A 135 -12.24 13.50 12.27
N VAL A 136 -11.70 13.52 11.04
CA VAL A 136 -11.11 14.73 10.43
C VAL A 136 -12.14 15.85 10.35
N LEU A 137 -13.36 15.54 9.92
CA LEU A 137 -14.45 16.52 9.85
C LEU A 137 -14.83 17.05 11.23
N GLN A 138 -14.95 16.17 12.22
CA GLN A 138 -15.27 16.57 13.60
C GLN A 138 -14.22 17.52 14.18
N ASP A 139 -12.93 17.19 14.06
CA ASP A 139 -11.85 18.04 14.59
C ASP A 139 -11.77 19.36 13.84
N SER A 140 -11.94 19.35 12.51
CA SER A 140 -11.93 20.56 11.69
C SER A 140 -13.04 21.53 12.11
N LEU A 141 -14.25 21.02 12.39
CA LEU A 141 -15.37 21.81 12.88
C LEU A 141 -15.08 22.42 14.25
N ASN A 142 -14.58 21.61 15.19
CA ASN A 142 -14.24 22.06 16.54
C ASN A 142 -13.18 23.18 16.51
N GLU A 143 -12.12 22.99 15.73
CA GLU A 143 -10.99 23.93 15.66
C GLU A 143 -11.36 25.23 14.96
N MET A 144 -12.16 25.16 13.89
CA MET A 144 -12.66 26.38 13.23
C MET A 144 -13.67 27.14 14.09
N GLY A 145 -14.50 26.44 14.86
CA GLY A 145 -15.39 27.06 15.84
C GLY A 145 -14.62 27.89 16.87
N VAL A 146 -13.54 27.33 17.41
CA VAL A 146 -12.67 28.02 18.38
C VAL A 146 -11.94 29.21 17.73
N LYS A 147 -11.36 29.04 16.53
CA LYS A 147 -10.66 30.13 15.82
C LYS A 147 -11.54 31.34 15.54
N GLN A 148 -12.82 31.13 15.25
CA GLN A 148 -13.73 32.23 14.94
C GLN A 148 -14.34 32.87 16.17
N ALA A 149 -14.56 32.10 17.23
CA ALA A 149 -14.86 32.67 18.54
C ALA A 149 -13.73 33.61 19.03
N ALA A 150 -12.47 33.33 18.68
CA ALA A 150 -11.33 34.15 19.07
C ALA A 150 -11.13 35.44 18.23
N ASN A 151 -11.62 35.50 16.99
CA ASN A 151 -11.38 36.61 16.04
C ASN A 151 -12.60 37.54 15.87
N SER A 152 -13.37 37.77 16.94
CA SER A 152 -14.72 38.36 16.89
C SER A 152 -14.79 39.79 16.33
N GLY A 153 -15.33 39.95 15.12
CA GLY A 153 -15.74 41.23 14.53
C GLY A 153 -16.91 41.16 13.53
N GLY A 154 -17.47 39.97 13.26
CA GLY A 154 -18.56 39.75 12.30
C GLY A 154 -19.36 38.47 12.59
N ASN A 155 -20.37 38.16 11.76
CA ASN A 155 -21.29 37.03 11.97
C ASN A 155 -20.56 35.66 11.94
N PRO A 156 -20.36 34.99 13.10
CA PRO A 156 -19.44 33.86 13.24
C PRO A 156 -19.83 32.65 12.38
N LEU A 157 -21.13 32.41 12.16
CA LEU A 157 -21.60 31.24 11.43
C LEU A 157 -21.30 31.32 9.92
N GLN A 158 -21.39 32.50 9.32
CA GLN A 158 -21.10 32.69 7.89
C GLN A 158 -19.61 32.55 7.59
N ALA A 159 -18.75 33.05 8.46
CA ALA A 159 -17.31 32.90 8.31
C ALA A 159 -16.87 31.44 8.57
N ILE A 160 -17.52 30.70 9.48
CA ILE A 160 -17.28 29.25 9.68
C ILE A 160 -17.63 28.48 8.41
N MET A 161 -18.80 28.73 7.82
CA MET A 161 -19.22 28.06 6.59
C MET A 161 -18.30 28.39 5.39
N GLY A 162 -17.86 29.64 5.23
CA GLY A 162 -16.94 30.04 4.16
C GLY A 162 -15.56 29.37 4.28
N ASN A 163 -14.98 29.36 5.48
CA ASN A 163 -13.66 28.76 5.74
C ASN A 163 -13.70 27.23 5.65
N LEU A 164 -14.79 26.59 6.11
CA LEU A 164 -15.02 25.15 5.93
C LEU A 164 -15.12 24.76 4.45
N GLY A 165 -15.85 25.55 3.64
CA GLY A 165 -15.94 25.31 2.21
C GLY A 165 -14.58 25.41 1.51
N GLY A 166 -13.73 26.35 1.95
CA GLY A 166 -12.35 26.49 1.50
C GLY A 166 -11.49 25.27 1.85
N LEU A 167 -11.51 24.86 3.13
CA LEU A 167 -10.78 23.68 3.61
C LEU A 167 -11.22 22.41 2.88
N GLN A 168 -12.52 22.17 2.79
CA GLN A 168 -13.07 20.99 2.13
C GLN A 168 -12.61 20.93 0.67
N LYS A 169 -12.65 22.05 -0.04
CA LYS A 169 -12.17 22.12 -1.42
C LYS A 169 -10.65 21.89 -1.52
N ALA A 170 -9.86 22.43 -0.60
CA ALA A 170 -8.41 22.23 -0.58
C ALA A 170 -8.04 20.76 -0.32
N ILE A 171 -8.72 20.11 0.63
CA ILE A 171 -8.55 18.68 0.92
C ILE A 171 -8.98 17.84 -0.28
N GLN A 172 -10.15 18.13 -0.88
CA GLN A 172 -10.63 17.40 -2.06
C GLN A 172 -9.67 17.52 -3.25
N ASN A 173 -9.16 18.73 -3.51
CA ASN A 173 -8.19 18.95 -4.58
C ASN A 173 -6.91 18.15 -4.33
N GLU A 174 -6.37 18.20 -3.11
CA GLU A 174 -5.16 17.46 -2.77
C GLU A 174 -5.40 15.95 -2.84
N TRP A 175 -6.55 15.48 -2.36
CA TRP A 175 -6.93 14.07 -2.45
C TRP A 175 -6.96 13.59 -3.90
N ASN A 176 -7.60 14.34 -4.80
CA ASN A 176 -7.66 13.99 -6.22
C ASN A 176 -6.26 13.96 -6.87
N ASN A 177 -5.35 14.87 -6.49
CA ASN A 177 -3.97 14.86 -6.96
C ASN A 177 -3.24 13.57 -6.51
N GLN A 178 -3.41 13.20 -5.24
CA GLN A 178 -2.80 11.98 -4.70
C GLN A 178 -3.43 10.71 -5.31
N GLU A 179 -4.74 10.72 -5.58
CA GLU A 179 -5.43 9.61 -6.24
C GLU A 179 -4.82 9.31 -7.61
N GLN A 180 -4.52 10.33 -8.41
CA GLN A 180 -3.88 10.14 -9.72
C GLN A 180 -2.50 9.48 -9.58
N ASP A 181 -1.70 9.89 -8.60
CA ASP A 181 -0.40 9.27 -8.31
C ASP A 181 -0.55 7.79 -7.89
N PHE A 182 -1.57 7.47 -7.08
CA PHE A 182 -1.88 6.08 -6.71
C PHE A 182 -2.34 5.26 -7.91
N GLN A 183 -3.14 5.82 -8.82
CA GLN A 183 -3.60 5.13 -10.03
C GLN A 183 -2.42 4.78 -10.94
N ASN A 184 -1.50 5.71 -11.15
CA ASN A 184 -0.28 5.48 -11.93
C ASN A 184 0.57 4.36 -11.31
N PHE A 185 0.80 4.43 -10.00
CA PHE A 185 1.51 3.38 -9.28
C PHE A 185 0.78 2.03 -9.38
N GLY A 186 -0.54 2.02 -9.24
CA GLY A 186 -1.37 0.82 -9.40
C GLY A 186 -1.25 0.19 -10.79
N HIS A 187 -1.13 1.00 -11.85
CA HIS A 187 -0.88 0.52 -13.19
C HIS A 187 0.48 -0.19 -13.31
N ASP A 188 1.54 0.38 -12.73
CA ASP A 188 2.86 -0.25 -12.68
C ASP A 188 2.87 -1.55 -11.89
N VAL A 189 2.16 -1.59 -10.75
CA VAL A 189 1.98 -2.81 -9.96
C VAL A 189 1.27 -3.88 -10.79
N CYS A 190 0.18 -3.53 -11.48
CA CYS A 190 -0.58 -4.44 -12.32
C CYS A 190 0.31 -5.05 -13.43
N ASN A 191 1.09 -4.21 -14.11
CA ASN A 191 2.02 -4.66 -15.16
C ASN A 191 3.07 -5.64 -14.61
N ARG A 192 3.66 -5.34 -13.45
CA ARG A 192 4.65 -6.20 -12.80
C ARG A 192 4.06 -7.53 -12.34
N VAL A 193 2.89 -7.50 -11.69
CA VAL A 193 2.19 -8.71 -11.21
C VAL A 193 1.79 -9.59 -12.39
N THR A 194 1.30 -9.00 -13.48
CA THR A 194 0.96 -9.73 -14.71
C THR A 194 2.18 -10.41 -15.33
N ALA A 195 3.32 -9.73 -15.35
CA ALA A 195 4.58 -10.31 -15.82
C ALA A 195 5.06 -11.49 -14.93
N LEU A 196 4.99 -11.33 -13.60
CA LEU A 196 5.30 -12.41 -12.65
C LEU A 196 4.39 -13.62 -12.84
N GLU A 197 3.09 -13.38 -13.05
CA GLU A 197 2.13 -14.46 -13.26
C GLU A 197 2.36 -15.19 -14.59
N THR A 198 2.74 -14.46 -15.64
CA THR A 198 3.15 -15.05 -16.91
C THR A 198 4.38 -15.94 -16.74
N GLN A 199 5.42 -15.44 -16.06
CA GLN A 199 6.63 -16.22 -15.76
C GLN A 199 6.31 -17.47 -14.94
N ARG A 200 5.41 -17.37 -13.96
CA ARG A 200 4.95 -18.51 -13.15
C ARG A 200 4.29 -19.58 -14.02
N LYS A 201 3.37 -19.18 -14.90
CA LYS A 201 2.67 -20.09 -15.82
C LYS A 201 3.64 -20.77 -16.77
N ASP A 202 4.60 -20.03 -17.33
CA ASP A 202 5.61 -20.55 -18.24
C ASP A 202 6.55 -21.54 -17.57
N LEU A 203 6.95 -21.28 -16.33
CA LEU A 203 7.72 -22.20 -15.51
C LEU A 203 6.91 -23.47 -15.26
N LEU A 204 5.68 -23.35 -14.77
CA LEU A 204 4.83 -24.52 -14.49
C LEU A 204 4.57 -25.37 -15.73
N LYS A 205 4.43 -24.76 -16.91
CA LYS A 205 4.28 -25.49 -18.18
C LYS A 205 5.56 -26.22 -18.55
N ALA A 206 6.73 -25.64 -18.30
CA ALA A 206 8.03 -26.24 -18.59
C ALA A 206 8.40 -27.38 -17.61
N LEU A 207 7.82 -27.40 -16.40
CA LEU A 207 8.03 -28.43 -15.37
C LEU A 207 7.00 -29.58 -15.43
N LYS A 208 6.16 -29.63 -16.46
CA LYS A 208 5.31 -30.79 -16.78
C LYS A 208 6.10 -31.78 -17.61
#